data_AF-A0A2T1EL71-F1
#
_entry.id   AF-A0A2T1EL71-F1
#
_cell.length_a   1.000
_cell.length_b   1.000
_cell.length_c   1.000
_cell.angle_alpha   90.00
_cell.angle_beta   90.00
_cell.angle_gamma   90.00
#
_symmetry.space_group_name_H-M   'P 1'
#
loop_
_entity.id
_entity.type
_entity.pdbx_description
1 polymer ?
#
loop_
_entity_poly.entity_id
_entity_poly.type
_entity_poly.pdbx_seq_one_letter_code
_entity_poly.pdbx_strand_id
1 'polypeptide(L)'
;MSLKSFDLNISNLGRWIAIIGVAWLIGTVGLGWLVNWFLILVGLLILVPVLGFFGFRFWLQSNLIQDNCPVCHYEFTGLNKTQLPCPNCSEPLQVIQGKFNRFTPAGTIDVQAVEVSSQSRDD
;
A
#
# COMPACT_ATOMS: atom_id res chain seq x y z
N MET A 1 48.95 41.06 50.88
CA MET A 1 49.30 40.39 49.60
C MET A 1 48.24 40.76 48.58
N SER A 2 48.64 41.47 47.52
CA SER A 2 47.75 42.05 46.53
C SER A 2 47.45 41.03 45.42
N LEU A 3 46.23 40.49 45.37
CA LEU A 3 45.76 39.60 44.31
C LEU A 3 45.32 40.46 43.11
N LYS A 4 46.28 40.97 42.34
CA LYS A 4 46.04 41.88 41.20
C LYS A 4 46.24 41.23 39.82
N SER A 5 46.30 39.89 39.76
CA SER A 5 46.64 39.15 38.54
C SER A 5 45.48 38.43 37.84
N PHE A 6 44.24 38.55 38.32
CA PHE A 6 43.11 37.79 37.75
C PHE A 6 42.32 38.50 36.63
N ASP A 7 42.57 39.78 36.35
CA ASP A 7 41.68 40.55 35.45
C ASP A 7 41.92 40.33 33.95
N LEU A 8 43.06 39.75 33.52
CA LEU A 8 43.46 39.74 32.11
C LEU A 8 43.07 38.47 31.32
N ASN A 9 42.41 37.49 31.94
CA ASN A 9 41.97 36.28 31.23
C ASN A 9 40.50 35.92 31.47
N ILE A 10 39.81 36.55 32.43
CA ILE A 10 38.41 36.22 32.78
C ILE A 10 37.44 36.50 31.62
N SER A 11 37.65 37.58 30.85
CA SER A 11 36.78 37.93 29.72
C SER A 11 36.89 36.93 28.56
N ASN A 12 38.11 36.45 28.27
CA ASN A 12 38.32 35.45 27.23
C ASN A 12 37.92 34.05 27.71
N LEU A 13 38.23 33.71 28.97
CA LEU A 13 37.83 32.45 29.61
C LEU A 13 36.31 32.32 29.72
N GLY A 14 35.62 33.39 30.11
CA GLY A 14 34.16 33.46 30.16
C GLY A 14 33.52 33.26 28.78
N ARG A 15 34.12 33.81 27.72
CA ARG A 15 33.66 33.58 26.33
C ARG A 15 33.83 32.12 25.90
N TRP A 16 34.96 31.48 26.22
CA TRP A 16 35.17 30.06 25.95
C TRP A 16 34.23 29.16 26.75
N ILE A 17 34.00 29.47 28.03
CA ILE A 17 33.04 28.77 28.89
C ILE A 17 31.62 28.93 28.36
N ALA A 18 31.24 30.12 27.89
CA ALA A 18 29.93 30.34 27.28
C ALA A 18 29.75 29.54 25.98
N ILE A 19 30.76 29.48 25.11
CA ILE A 19 30.72 28.67 23.88
C ILE A 19 30.58 27.19 24.22
N ILE A 20 31.38 26.68 25.15
CA ILE A 20 31.31 25.27 25.57
C ILE A 20 29.97 24.98 26.25
N GLY A 21 29.49 25.88 27.12
CA GLY A 21 28.19 25.75 27.78
C GLY A 21 27.04 25.72 26.78
N VAL A 22 27.05 26.60 25.77
CA VAL A 22 26.04 26.62 24.70
C VAL A 22 26.14 25.37 23.83
N ALA A 23 27.34 24.96 23.42
CA ALA A 23 27.54 23.72 22.66
C ALA A 23 27.11 22.49 23.46
N TRP A 24 27.30 22.48 24.77
CA TRP A 24 26.87 21.40 25.66
C TRP A 24 25.35 21.39 25.82
N LEU A 25 24.70 22.54 25.98
CA LEU A 25 23.24 22.66 25.99
C LEU A 25 22.62 22.25 24.66
N ILE A 26 23.20 22.67 23.54
CA ILE A 26 22.74 22.25 22.20
C ILE A 26 23.03 20.76 21.98
N GLY A 27 24.14 20.24 22.49
CA GLY A 27 24.47 18.83 22.45
C GLY A 27 23.45 17.99 23.23
N THR A 28 23.13 18.37 24.47
CA THR A 28 22.19 17.61 25.30
C THR A 28 20.76 17.69 24.78
N VAL A 29 20.32 18.86 24.31
CA VAL A 29 18.98 19.06 23.74
C VAL A 29 18.87 18.48 22.32
N GLY A 30 19.91 18.67 21.50
CA GLY A 30 19.95 18.29 20.09
C GLY A 30 20.25 16.81 19.83
N LEU A 31 21.14 16.17 20.62
CA LEU A 31 21.39 14.72 20.47
C LEU A 31 20.13 13.92 20.83
N GLY A 32 19.38 14.33 21.86
CA GLY A 32 18.15 13.64 22.23
C GLY A 32 17.13 13.63 21.09
N TRP A 33 16.96 14.77 20.42
CA TRP A 33 16.09 14.88 19.25
C TRP A 33 16.57 14.05 18.07
N LEU A 34 17.87 14.12 17.74
CA LEU A 34 18.45 13.40 16.60
C LEU A 34 18.38 11.88 16.79
N VAL A 35 18.71 11.38 17.98
CA VAL A 35 18.66 9.96 18.30
C VAL A 35 17.22 9.45 18.27
N ASN A 36 16.26 10.23 18.78
CA ASN A 36 14.85 9.84 18.74
C ASN A 36 14.32 9.72 17.30
N TRP A 37 14.62 10.70 16.44
CA TRP A 37 14.27 10.62 15.02
C TRP A 37 14.93 9.47 14.30
N PHE A 38 16.22 9.22 14.57
CA PHE A 38 16.95 8.10 14.01
C PHE A 38 16.34 6.76 14.45
N LEU A 39 15.99 6.61 15.72
CA LEU A 39 15.29 5.43 16.25
C LEU A 39 13.93 5.22 15.58
N ILE A 40 13.15 6.29 15.39
CA ILE A 40 11.86 6.21 14.67
C ILE A 40 12.08 5.77 13.23
N LEU A 41 13.08 6.33 12.54
CA LEU A 41 13.39 5.98 11.15
C LEU A 41 13.80 4.52 11.02
N VAL A 42 14.69 4.03 11.89
CA VAL A 42 15.11 2.62 11.93
C VAL A 42 13.93 1.72 12.28
N GLY A 43 13.11 2.10 13.26
CA GLY A 43 11.89 1.39 13.62
C GLY A 43 10.93 1.29 12.45
N LEU A 44 10.69 2.40 11.73
CA LEU A 44 9.87 2.43 10.53
C LEU A 44 10.47 1.56 9.41
N LEU A 45 11.78 1.61 9.21
CA LEU A 45 12.47 0.80 8.20
C LEU A 45 12.26 -0.71 8.41
N ILE A 46 12.14 -1.13 9.67
CA ILE A 46 11.85 -2.52 10.04
C ILE A 46 10.33 -2.80 10.03
N LEU A 47 9.52 -1.85 10.49
CA LEU A 47 8.06 -2.01 10.61
C LEU A 47 7.37 -2.03 9.24
N VAL A 48 7.80 -1.17 8.30
CA VAL A 48 7.24 -1.06 6.95
C VAL A 48 7.26 -2.38 6.19
N PRO A 49 8.39 -3.12 6.07
CA PRO A 49 8.38 -4.39 5.35
C PRO A 49 7.50 -5.44 6.04
N VAL A 50 7.41 -5.43 7.37
CA VAL A 50 6.53 -6.35 8.12
C VAL A 50 5.06 -6.04 7.80
N LEU A 51 4.63 -4.80 8.00
CA LEU A 51 3.27 -4.37 7.71
C LEU A 51 2.94 -4.50 6.22
N GLY A 52 3.89 -4.21 5.34
CA GLY A 52 3.78 -4.39 3.90
C GLY A 52 3.56 -5.85 3.53
N PHE A 53 4.31 -6.77 4.13
CA PHE A 53 4.13 -8.21 3.89
C PHE A 53 2.76 -8.69 4.36
N PHE A 54 2.36 -8.39 5.60
CA PHE A 54 1.05 -8.80 6.12
C PHE A 54 -0.11 -8.15 5.36
N GLY A 55 -0.01 -6.86 5.07
CA GLY A 55 -1.01 -6.12 4.29
C GLY A 55 -1.14 -6.66 2.87
N PHE A 56 -0.02 -6.94 2.19
CA PHE A 56 -0.02 -7.53 0.85
C PHE A 56 -0.63 -8.94 0.86
N ARG A 57 -0.28 -9.77 1.85
CA ARG A 57 -0.87 -11.12 1.99
C ARG A 57 -2.38 -11.06 2.24
N PHE A 58 -2.83 -10.19 3.15
CA PHE A 58 -4.24 -10.00 3.44
C PHE A 58 -5.02 -9.47 2.22
N TRP A 59 -4.42 -8.52 1.51
CA TRP A 59 -4.97 -7.97 0.26
C TRP A 59 -5.10 -9.05 -0.80
N LEU A 60 -4.07 -9.88 -1.03
CA LEU A 60 -4.15 -11.00 -1.97
C LEU A 60 -5.27 -11.96 -1.61
N GLN A 61 -5.34 -12.43 -0.36
CA GLN A 61 -6.39 -13.36 0.07
C GLN A 61 -7.80 -12.79 -0.13
N SER A 62 -7.99 -11.49 0.06
CA SER A 62 -9.29 -10.83 -0.10
C SER A 62 -9.62 -10.52 -1.56
N ASN A 63 -8.63 -10.41 -2.44
CA ASN A 63 -8.81 -10.08 -3.86
C ASN A 63 -8.68 -11.29 -4.79
N LEU A 64 -8.19 -12.44 -4.31
CA LEU A 64 -8.22 -13.70 -5.05
C LEU A 64 -9.62 -14.29 -4.97
N ILE A 65 -10.24 -14.46 -6.13
CA ILE A 65 -11.52 -15.15 -6.29
C ILE A 65 -11.25 -16.45 -7.03
N GLN A 66 -11.80 -17.53 -6.48
CA GLN A 66 -11.82 -18.85 -7.10
C GLN A 66 -13.27 -19.11 -7.51
N ASP A 67 -13.51 -19.17 -8.82
CA ASP A 67 -14.84 -19.36 -9.38
C ASP A 67 -14.71 -20.09 -10.74
N ASN A 68 -15.82 -20.53 -11.29
CA ASN A 68 -15.86 -21.35 -12.48
C ASN A 68 -16.13 -20.52 -13.73
N CYS A 69 -15.44 -20.84 -14.82
CA CYS A 69 -15.72 -20.20 -16.11
C CYS A 69 -17.16 -20.52 -16.55
N PRO A 70 -18.03 -19.53 -16.83
CA PRO A 70 -19.42 -19.78 -17.22
C PRO A 70 -19.55 -20.41 -18.62
N VAL A 71 -18.48 -20.42 -19.42
CA VAL A 71 -18.48 -20.95 -20.79
C VAL A 71 -17.95 -22.39 -20.85
N CYS A 72 -16.84 -22.68 -20.16
CA CYS A 72 -16.16 -23.98 -20.23
C CYS A 72 -16.13 -24.75 -18.89
N HIS A 73 -16.74 -24.21 -17.83
CA HIS A 73 -16.76 -24.78 -16.48
C HIS A 73 -15.38 -25.10 -15.87
N TYR A 74 -14.31 -24.51 -16.41
CA TYR A 74 -12.97 -24.64 -15.87
C TYR A 74 -12.81 -23.78 -14.62
N GLU A 75 -12.37 -24.37 -13.51
CA GLU A 75 -12.11 -23.66 -12.26
C GLU A 75 -10.74 -22.97 -12.34
N PHE A 76 -10.70 -21.65 -12.12
CA PHE A 76 -9.43 -20.92 -12.07
C PHE A 76 -9.49 -19.77 -11.08
N THR A 77 -8.32 -19.31 -10.66
CA THR A 77 -8.21 -18.19 -9.72
C THR A 77 -7.95 -16.90 -10.48
N GLY A 78 -8.79 -15.90 -10.22
CA GLY A 78 -8.68 -14.57 -10.80
C GLY A 78 -8.55 -13.50 -9.73
N LEU A 79 -7.92 -12.38 -10.09
CA LEU A 79 -7.92 -11.18 -9.26
C LEU A 79 -9.26 -10.44 -9.43
N ASN A 80 -9.79 -9.91 -8.33
CA ASN A 80 -10.99 -9.07 -8.35
C ASN A 80 -10.74 -7.81 -9.21
N LYS A 81 -11.77 -7.37 -9.95
CA LYS A 81 -11.75 -6.14 -10.77
C LYS A 81 -10.73 -6.13 -11.91
N THR A 82 -10.15 -7.26 -12.28
CA THR A 82 -9.31 -7.37 -13.48
C THR A 82 -10.05 -8.10 -14.59
N GLN A 83 -9.67 -7.77 -15.83
CA GLN A 83 -10.07 -8.51 -17.02
C GLN A 83 -8.99 -9.55 -17.28
N LEU A 84 -9.37 -10.82 -17.32
CA LEU A 84 -8.43 -11.91 -17.54
C LEU A 84 -9.01 -12.91 -18.55
N PRO A 85 -8.23 -13.31 -19.56
CA PRO A 85 -8.65 -14.34 -20.48
C PRO A 85 -8.66 -15.70 -19.76
N CYS A 86 -9.68 -16.51 -20.01
CA CYS A 86 -9.72 -17.88 -19.47
C CYS A 86 -8.57 -18.70 -20.07
N PRO A 87 -7.79 -19.45 -19.27
CA PRO A 87 -6.68 -20.27 -19.79
C PRO A 87 -7.13 -21.45 -20.67
N ASN A 88 -8.40 -21.86 -20.59
CA ASN A 88 -8.93 -23.01 -21.34
C ASN A 88 -9.67 -22.61 -22.62
N CYS A 89 -10.53 -21.58 -22.56
CA CYS A 89 -11.34 -21.15 -23.71
C CYS A 89 -10.93 -19.82 -24.32
N SER A 90 -9.93 -19.12 -23.77
CA SER A 90 -9.45 -17.80 -24.21
C SER A 90 -10.51 -16.68 -24.26
N GLU A 91 -11.69 -16.89 -23.65
CA GLU A 91 -12.75 -15.87 -23.60
C GLU A 91 -12.35 -14.75 -22.62
N PRO A 92 -12.52 -13.47 -22.99
CA PRO A 92 -12.30 -12.35 -22.07
C PRO A 92 -13.38 -12.33 -20.99
N LEU A 93 -12.98 -12.58 -19.75
CA LEU A 93 -13.85 -12.56 -18.59
C LEU A 93 -13.53 -11.36 -17.71
N GLN A 94 -14.55 -10.79 -17.09
CA GLN A 94 -14.42 -9.73 -16.10
C GLN A 94 -14.94 -10.22 -14.75
N VAL A 95 -14.16 -10.00 -13.70
CA VAL A 95 -14.56 -10.35 -12.34
C VAL A 95 -15.40 -9.22 -11.76
N ILE A 96 -16.72 -9.45 -11.65
CA ILE A 96 -17.68 -8.50 -11.07
C ILE A 96 -18.29 -9.16 -9.83
N GLN A 97 -18.19 -8.49 -8.67
CA GLN A 97 -18.75 -8.96 -7.39
C GLN A 97 -18.29 -10.38 -6.97
N GLY A 98 -17.05 -10.74 -7.31
CA GLY A 98 -16.48 -12.03 -6.92
C GLY A 98 -17.00 -13.23 -7.73
N LYS A 99 -17.55 -12.98 -8.93
CA LYS A 99 -17.86 -14.02 -9.91
C LYS A 99 -17.29 -13.69 -11.29
N PHE A 100 -16.97 -14.72 -12.06
CA PHE A 100 -16.58 -14.56 -13.46
C PHE A 100 -17.81 -14.26 -14.32
N ASN A 101 -17.87 -13.05 -14.87
CA ASN A 101 -18.89 -12.66 -15.83
C ASN A 101 -18.28 -12.45 -17.20
N ARG A 102 -19.08 -12.62 -18.26
CA ARG A 102 -18.66 -12.32 -19.62
C ARG A 102 -18.40 -10.83 -19.75
N PHE A 103 -17.34 -10.44 -20.47
CA PHE A 103 -17.12 -9.05 -20.82
C PHE A 103 -18.18 -8.61 -21.85
N THR A 104 -19.32 -8.12 -21.38
CA THR A 104 -20.35 -7.50 -22.23
C THR A 104 -20.14 -5.99 -22.23
N PRO A 105 -19.90 -5.35 -23.40
CA PRO A 105 -19.95 -3.91 -23.52
C PRO A 105 -21.31 -3.39 -23.05
N ALA A 106 -21.35 -2.24 -22.36
CA ALA A 106 -22.59 -1.60 -21.96
C ALA A 106 -23.41 -1.25 -23.21
N GLY A 107 -24.46 -2.03 -23.49
CA GLY A 107 -25.35 -1.84 -24.65
C GLY A 107 -25.83 -3.11 -25.35
N THR A 108 -25.28 -4.29 -25.03
CA THR A 108 -25.80 -5.56 -25.59
C THR A 108 -26.93 -6.10 -24.71
N ILE A 109 -28.16 -6.10 -25.24
CA ILE A 109 -29.33 -6.72 -24.61
C ILE A 109 -29.23 -8.22 -24.86
N ASP A 110 -29.26 -9.04 -23.80
CA ASP A 110 -29.42 -10.49 -23.90
C ASP A 110 -30.80 -10.80 -24.49
N VAL A 111 -30.86 -11.05 -25.79
CA VAL A 111 -32.09 -11.49 -26.45
C VAL A 111 -32.26 -12.97 -26.17
N GLN A 112 -33.15 -13.30 -25.22
CA GLN A 112 -33.70 -14.65 -25.13
C GLN A 112 -34.58 -14.87 -26.36
N ALA A 113 -34.07 -15.63 -27.33
CA ALA A 113 -34.85 -16.08 -28.45
C ALA A 113 -35.90 -17.07 -27.93
N VAL A 114 -37.13 -16.59 -27.73
CA VAL A 114 -38.29 -17.45 -27.58
C VAL A 114 -38.69 -17.91 -28.97
N GLU A 115 -38.50 -19.19 -29.26
CA GLU A 115 -39.00 -19.81 -30.49
C GLU A 115 -40.53 -19.76 -30.47
N VAL A 116 -41.10 -18.76 -31.13
CA VAL A 116 -42.52 -18.72 -31.44
C VAL A 116 -42.77 -19.73 -32.55
N SER A 117 -43.31 -20.89 -32.18
CA SER A 117 -43.89 -21.85 -33.12
C SER A 117 -45.05 -21.16 -33.84
N SER A 118 -44.80 -20.70 -35.06
CA SER A 118 -45.86 -20.25 -35.95
C SER A 118 -46.64 -21.48 -36.38
N GLN A 119 -47.72 -21.77 -35.66
CA GLN A 119 -48.73 -22.72 -36.10
C GLN A 119 -49.33 -22.18 -37.40
N SER A 120 -48.79 -22.66 -38.52
CA SER A 120 -49.34 -22.52 -39.85
C SER A 120 -50.76 -23.10 -39.82
N ARG A 121 -51.74 -22.19 -39.69
CA ARG A 121 -53.13 -22.44 -40.03
C ARG A 121 -53.22 -22.44 -41.54
N ASP A 122 -52.95 -23.60 -42.13
CA ASP A 122 -53.59 -23.99 -43.37
C ASP A 122 -55.00 -24.50 -43.03
N ASP A 123 -55.95 -24.11 -43.87
CA ASP A 123 -57.39 -24.43 -43.93
C ASP A 123 -58.40 -23.50 -43.22
#